data_AF-A0A416ZCK9-F1
#
_entry.id   AF-A0A416ZCK9-F1
#
_cell.length_a   1.000
_cell.length_b   1.000
_cell.length_c   1.000
_cell.angle_alpha   90.00
_cell.angle_beta   90.00
_cell.angle_gamma   90.00
#
_symmetry.space_group_name_H-M   'P 1'
#
loop_
_entity.id
_entity.type
_entity.pdbx_description
1 polymer ?
#
loop_
_entity_poly.entity_id
_entity_poly.type
_entity_poly.pdbx_seq_one_letter_code
_entity_poly.pdbx_strand_id
1 'polypeptide(L)'
;MSHALIFSGSGDRVSAARYAAAAMECTAESKPCLACPACRKVMQDIHPDVTFVRDAEHKELSIDTVRAMRADAFIRPNEGARKVYIFEDCTILTEKDQNVLLKLVEEGPAYAAFFFCAENPAVLLQTIRSRCVEVKLSPAVEEGGAPDELTLELARLIAEGRARPARHSSQSSKRRRSRATTCPRFSRGRGFCSRPPCWGSTA
;
A
#
# COMPACT_ATOMS: atom_id res chain seq x y z
N MET A 1 14.53 3.96 -3.09
CA MET A 1 13.35 3.11 -2.82
C MET A 1 12.96 3.32 -1.37
N SER A 2 11.66 3.41 -1.08
CA SER A 2 11.15 3.47 0.28
C SER A 2 11.56 2.20 1.04
N HIS A 3 12.11 2.38 2.23
CA HIS A 3 12.48 1.29 3.15
C HIS A 3 11.27 0.74 3.91
N ALA A 4 10.06 1.26 3.69
CA ALA A 4 8.84 0.70 4.27
C ALA A 4 7.66 0.72 3.29
N LEU A 5 7.02 -0.44 3.09
CA LEU A 5 5.86 -0.63 2.21
C LEU A 5 4.70 -1.26 2.99
N ILE A 6 3.48 -0.84 2.67
CA ILE A 6 2.25 -1.49 3.15
C ILE A 6 1.52 -2.07 1.94
N PHE A 7 1.30 -3.38 1.93
CA PHE A 7 0.48 -4.08 0.94
C PHE A 7 -0.93 -4.23 1.50
N SER A 8 -1.90 -3.52 0.91
CA SER A 8 -3.29 -3.50 1.34
C SER A 8 -4.26 -4.02 0.27
N GLY A 9 -5.49 -4.39 0.66
CA GLY A 9 -6.52 -4.87 -0.27
C GLY A 9 -6.65 -6.39 -0.32
N SER A 10 -7.60 -6.89 -1.12
CA SER A 10 -8.01 -8.31 -1.14
C SER A 10 -7.19 -9.20 -2.07
N GLY A 11 -6.23 -8.65 -2.82
CA GLY A 11 -5.27 -9.45 -3.60
C GLY A 11 -4.27 -10.23 -2.74
N ASP A 12 -3.39 -10.98 -3.38
CA ASP A 12 -2.33 -11.75 -2.70
C ASP A 12 -1.17 -10.84 -2.25
N ARG A 13 -1.33 -10.30 -1.04
CA ARG A 13 -0.38 -9.36 -0.39
C ARG A 13 0.97 -10.00 -0.13
N VAL A 14 0.99 -11.26 0.30
CA VAL A 14 2.23 -11.96 0.66
C VAL A 14 3.04 -12.25 -0.59
N SER A 15 2.40 -12.70 -1.67
CA SER A 15 3.09 -12.88 -2.95
C SER A 15 3.64 -11.56 -3.50
N ALA A 16 2.86 -10.47 -3.43
CA ALA A 16 3.36 -9.14 -3.83
C ALA A 16 4.57 -8.70 -3.00
N ALA A 17 4.57 -8.95 -1.69
CA ALA A 17 5.70 -8.67 -0.82
C ALA A 17 6.92 -9.54 -1.16
N ARG A 18 6.74 -10.83 -1.50
CA ARG A 18 7.81 -11.71 -2.00
C ARG A 18 8.42 -11.17 -3.29
N TYR A 19 7.60 -10.76 -4.25
CA TYR A 19 8.09 -10.18 -5.50
C TYR A 19 8.86 -8.87 -5.28
N ALA A 20 8.38 -8.01 -4.38
CA ALA A 20 9.08 -6.79 -4.01
C ALA A 20 10.42 -7.08 -3.34
N ALA A 21 10.48 -8.08 -2.44
CA ALA A 21 11.71 -8.50 -1.77
C ALA A 21 12.71 -9.09 -2.78
N ALA A 22 12.22 -9.93 -3.69
CA ALA A 22 13.03 -10.49 -4.76
C ALA A 22 13.57 -9.39 -5.68
N ALA A 23 12.82 -8.32 -5.94
CA ALA A 23 13.29 -7.18 -6.73
C ALA A 23 14.38 -6.38 -6.00
N MET A 24 14.31 -6.27 -4.67
CA MET A 24 15.33 -5.61 -3.85
C MET A 24 16.65 -6.38 -3.81
N GLU A 25 16.59 -7.71 -3.71
CA GLU A 25 17.77 -8.59 -3.69
C GLU A 25 18.25 -9.03 -5.08
N CYS A 26 17.52 -8.68 -6.13
CA CYS A 26 17.86 -9.07 -7.49
C CYS A 26 19.20 -8.45 -7.93
N THR A 27 20.11 -9.31 -8.38
CA THR A 27 21.43 -8.96 -8.91
C THR A 27 21.44 -8.62 -10.40
N ALA A 28 20.40 -8.99 -11.16
CA ALA A 28 20.28 -8.67 -12.58
C ALA A 28 19.84 -7.21 -12.83
N GLU A 29 20.06 -6.72 -14.06
CA GLU A 29 19.64 -5.37 -14.49
C GLU A 29 18.11 -5.23 -14.57
N SER A 30 17.42 -6.23 -15.11
CA SER A 30 15.94 -6.28 -15.13
C SER A 30 15.42 -6.86 -13.82
N LYS A 31 14.87 -6.01 -12.94
CA LYS A 31 14.41 -6.40 -11.60
C LYS A 31 12.87 -6.43 -11.51
N PRO A 32 12.25 -7.46 -10.89
CA PRO A 32 12.83 -8.75 -10.49
C PRO A 32 13.04 -9.70 -11.68
N CYS A 33 14.18 -10.39 -11.76
CA CYS A 33 14.44 -11.34 -12.85
C CYS A 33 13.89 -12.76 -12.60
N LEU A 34 13.64 -13.11 -11.33
CA LEU A 34 13.16 -14.44 -10.88
C LEU A 34 14.07 -15.64 -11.22
N ALA A 35 15.16 -15.43 -11.94
CA ALA A 35 16.09 -16.47 -12.36
C ALA A 35 17.43 -16.43 -11.61
N CYS A 36 17.79 -15.33 -10.96
CA CYS A 36 19.06 -15.26 -10.22
C CYS A 36 18.98 -16.04 -8.88
N PRO A 37 20.13 -16.45 -8.31
CA PRO A 37 20.15 -17.16 -7.04
C PRO A 37 19.43 -16.44 -5.91
N ALA A 38 19.59 -15.10 -5.81
CA ALA A 38 18.92 -14.29 -4.80
C ALA A 38 17.39 -14.35 -4.97
N CYS A 39 16.86 -14.08 -6.16
CA CYS A 39 15.41 -14.17 -6.40
C CYS A 39 14.87 -15.57 -6.11
N ARG A 40 15.58 -16.64 -6.52
CA ARG A 40 15.15 -18.02 -6.23
C ARG A 40 15.10 -18.30 -4.73
N LYS A 41 16.12 -17.90 -3.97
CA LYS A 41 16.14 -18.06 -2.51
C LYS A 41 14.99 -17.31 -1.84
N VAL A 42 14.68 -16.09 -2.31
CA VAL A 42 13.54 -15.30 -1.78
C VAL A 42 12.21 -15.98 -2.10
N MET A 43 12.01 -16.47 -3.33
CA MET A 43 10.78 -17.16 -3.74
C MET A 43 10.58 -18.50 -3.02
N GLN A 44 11.66 -19.09 -2.50
CA GLN A 44 11.64 -20.32 -1.69
C GLN A 44 11.61 -20.04 -0.18
N ASP A 45 11.53 -18.77 0.23
CA ASP A 45 11.55 -18.34 1.63
C ASP A 45 12.81 -18.82 2.42
N ILE A 46 13.95 -18.98 1.74
CA ILE A 46 15.24 -19.44 2.32
C ILE A 46 16.36 -18.39 2.23
N HIS A 47 16.05 -17.15 1.88
CA HIS A 47 17.05 -16.10 1.78
C HIS A 47 17.49 -15.62 3.17
N PRO A 48 18.79 -15.61 3.52
CA PRO A 48 19.25 -15.27 4.87
C PRO A 48 18.90 -13.84 5.28
N ASP A 49 18.77 -12.94 4.31
CA ASP A 49 18.43 -11.53 4.56
C ASP A 49 16.96 -11.17 4.33
N VAL A 50 16.10 -12.15 4.03
CA VAL A 50 14.64 -11.95 3.96
C VAL A 50 13.98 -12.79 5.04
N THR A 51 13.46 -12.13 6.06
CA THR A 51 12.82 -12.79 7.21
C THR A 51 11.32 -12.60 7.16
N PHE A 52 10.58 -13.71 7.16
CA PHE A 52 9.13 -13.71 7.35
C PHE A 52 8.83 -13.70 8.83
N VAL A 53 8.30 -12.58 9.32
CA VAL A 53 7.89 -12.42 10.70
C VAL A 53 6.48 -12.99 10.83
N ARG A 54 6.42 -14.17 11.43
CA ARG A 54 5.19 -14.92 11.73
C ARG A 54 5.30 -15.51 13.12
N ASP A 55 4.18 -15.58 13.81
CA ASP A 55 4.06 -16.30 15.08
C ASP A 55 2.97 -17.35 14.91
N ALA A 56 3.38 -18.61 14.81
CA ALA A 56 2.45 -19.74 14.65
C ALA A 56 1.96 -20.26 16.01
N GLU A 57 2.65 -19.93 17.10
CA GLU A 57 2.41 -20.45 18.44
C GLU A 57 1.55 -19.48 19.27
N HIS A 58 1.62 -18.19 18.98
CA HIS A 58 0.90 -17.14 19.69
C HIS A 58 -0.02 -16.33 18.79
N LYS A 59 -1.12 -15.84 19.37
CA LYS A 59 -2.07 -14.93 18.68
C LYS A 59 -1.49 -13.54 18.43
N GLU A 60 -0.45 -13.17 19.18
CA GLU A 60 0.21 -11.88 19.16
C GLU A 60 1.71 -12.11 19.09
N LEU A 61 2.43 -11.21 18.42
CA LEU A 61 3.87 -11.29 18.30
C LEU A 61 4.54 -11.10 19.67
N SER A 62 5.39 -12.06 20.07
CA SER A 62 6.07 -11.94 21.36
C SER A 62 7.02 -10.73 21.40
N ILE A 63 7.08 -10.05 22.55
CA ILE A 63 7.97 -8.90 22.77
C ILE A 63 9.45 -9.29 22.56
N ASP A 64 9.83 -10.51 22.92
CA ASP A 64 11.20 -11.00 22.76
C ASP A 64 11.55 -11.19 21.29
N THR A 65 10.61 -11.65 20.47
CA THR A 65 10.78 -11.72 19.00
C THR A 65 11.03 -10.33 18.41
N VAL A 66 10.25 -9.32 18.83
CA VAL A 66 10.41 -7.94 18.35
C VAL A 66 11.76 -7.35 18.77
N ARG A 67 12.22 -7.64 19.99
CA ARG A 67 13.53 -7.20 20.48
C ARG A 67 14.68 -7.88 19.73
N ALA A 68 14.58 -9.18 19.48
CA ALA A 68 15.56 -9.92 18.71
C ALA A 68 15.64 -9.39 17.27
N MET A 69 14.50 -9.21 16.61
CA MET A 69 14.40 -8.61 15.28
C MET A 69 15.00 -7.20 15.25
N ARG A 70 14.74 -6.37 16.28
CA ARG A 70 15.33 -5.04 16.38
C ARG A 70 16.86 -5.10 16.43
N ALA A 71 17.43 -5.95 17.26
CA ALA A 71 18.88 -6.11 17.35
C ALA A 71 19.46 -6.60 16.01
N ASP A 72 18.79 -7.56 15.40
CA ASP A 72 19.15 -8.14 14.12
C ASP A 72 19.07 -7.13 12.95
N ALA A 73 18.14 -6.17 12.99
CA ALA A 73 18.00 -5.13 11.97
C ALA A 73 19.23 -4.21 11.87
N PHE A 74 19.98 -4.03 12.96
CA PHE A 74 21.23 -3.25 12.98
C PHE A 74 22.46 -4.07 12.55
N ILE A 75 22.30 -5.38 12.34
CA ILE A 75 23.35 -6.22 11.76
C ILE A 75 23.29 -6.08 10.23
N ARG A 76 24.45 -5.98 9.58
CA ARG A 76 24.53 -5.88 8.12
C ARG A 76 23.96 -7.12 7.44
N PRO A 77 23.42 -7.00 6.21
CA PRO A 77 23.02 -8.15 5.41
C PRO A 77 24.19 -9.11 5.18
N ASN A 78 23.91 -10.41 5.12
CA ASN A 78 24.89 -11.48 4.95
C ASN A 78 25.32 -11.64 3.49
N GLU A 79 24.34 -11.76 2.59
CA GLU A 79 24.57 -12.00 1.16
C GLU A 79 23.94 -10.91 0.29
N GLY A 80 22.82 -10.34 0.75
CA GLY A 80 21.98 -9.39 0.04
C GLY A 80 22.47 -7.95 0.06
N ALA A 81 21.81 -7.10 -0.73
CA ALA A 81 22.00 -5.66 -0.69
C ALA A 81 21.18 -5.01 0.42
N ARG A 82 20.07 -5.63 0.80
CA ARG A 82 19.15 -5.16 1.84
C ARG A 82 18.81 -6.29 2.79
N LYS A 83 18.18 -5.91 3.90
CA LYS A 83 17.62 -6.84 4.88
C LYS A 83 16.13 -6.58 4.97
N VAL A 84 15.31 -7.51 4.53
CA VAL A 84 13.87 -7.33 4.35
C VAL A 84 13.11 -8.11 5.42
N TYR A 85 12.24 -7.43 6.15
CA TYR A 85 11.31 -8.04 7.10
C TYR A 85 9.91 -8.00 6.53
N ILE A 86 9.29 -9.16 6.35
CA ILE A 86 7.95 -9.30 5.79
C ILE A 86 6.99 -9.76 6.89
N PHE A 87 6.04 -8.91 7.22
CA PHE A 87 4.93 -9.24 8.13
C PHE A 87 3.76 -9.74 7.27
N GLU A 88 3.53 -11.05 7.26
CA GLU A 88 2.48 -11.68 6.43
C GLU A 88 1.07 -11.29 6.90
N ASP A 89 0.92 -11.10 8.20
CA ASP A 89 -0.31 -10.64 8.83
C ASP A 89 0.01 -9.58 9.88
N CYS A 90 -0.43 -8.34 9.65
CA CYS A 90 -0.22 -7.26 10.61
C CYS A 90 -1.21 -7.29 11.80
N THR A 91 -2.24 -8.16 11.79
CA THR A 91 -3.17 -8.27 12.91
C THR A 91 -2.55 -8.86 14.17
N ILE A 92 -1.45 -9.61 14.01
CA ILE A 92 -0.67 -10.16 15.12
C ILE A 92 0.15 -9.08 15.86
N LEU A 93 0.26 -7.87 15.31
CA LEU A 93 1.06 -6.79 15.88
C LEU A 93 0.25 -6.00 16.92
N THR A 94 0.71 -6.04 18.17
CA THR A 94 0.11 -5.21 19.22
C THR A 94 0.49 -3.74 19.04
N GLU A 95 -0.23 -2.82 19.68
CA GLU A 95 0.13 -1.40 19.67
C GLU A 95 1.55 -1.14 20.19
N LYS A 96 2.03 -1.96 21.14
CA LYS A 96 3.39 -1.85 21.67
C LYS A 96 4.42 -2.19 20.60
N ASP A 97 4.19 -3.25 19.84
CA ASP A 97 5.09 -3.69 18.76
C ASP A 97 5.15 -2.65 17.65
N GLN A 98 3.99 -2.10 17.27
CA GLN A 98 3.90 -1.05 16.26
C GLN A 98 4.67 0.22 16.67
N ASN A 99 4.64 0.60 17.95
CA ASN A 99 5.45 1.73 18.44
C ASN A 99 6.96 1.44 18.43
N VAL A 100 7.38 0.19 18.65
CA VAL A 100 8.79 -0.21 18.51
C VAL A 100 9.21 -0.19 17.05
N LEU A 101 8.36 -0.71 16.16
CA LEU A 101 8.57 -0.69 14.71
C LEU A 101 8.66 0.73 14.16
N LEU A 102 7.90 1.68 14.72
CA LEU A 102 7.97 3.09 14.32
C LEU A 102 9.40 3.64 14.46
N LYS A 103 10.07 3.35 15.58
CA LYS A 103 11.46 3.75 15.81
C LYS A 103 12.41 3.13 14.79
N LEU A 104 12.18 1.86 14.43
CA LEU A 104 12.96 1.17 13.41
C LEU A 104 12.73 1.74 12.00
N VAL A 105 11.49 2.13 11.68
CA VAL A 105 11.18 2.75 10.39
C VAL A 105 11.75 4.17 10.30
N GLU A 106 11.87 4.91 11.41
CA GLU A 106 12.44 6.27 11.40
C GLU A 106 13.97 6.30 11.47
N GLU A 107 14.55 5.52 12.37
CA GLU A 107 15.98 5.57 12.73
C GLU A 107 16.76 4.36 12.20
N GLY A 108 16.10 3.46 11.47
CA GLY A 108 16.70 2.23 10.97
C GLY A 108 17.78 2.45 9.92
N PRO A 109 18.68 1.47 9.74
CA PRO A 109 19.73 1.57 8.74
C PRO A 109 19.15 1.56 7.33
N ALA A 110 19.80 2.27 6.40
CA ALA A 110 19.32 2.46 5.02
C ALA A 110 19.14 1.15 4.20
N TYR A 111 19.76 0.06 4.65
CA TYR A 111 19.62 -1.27 4.05
C TYR A 111 18.45 -2.08 4.62
N ALA A 112 17.89 -1.73 5.78
CA ALA A 112 16.72 -2.42 6.31
C ALA A 112 15.46 -2.00 5.55
N ALA A 113 14.60 -2.96 5.24
CA ALA A 113 13.31 -2.73 4.60
C ALA A 113 12.20 -3.49 5.33
N PHE A 114 11.03 -2.87 5.47
CA PHE A 114 9.88 -3.42 6.22
C PHE A 114 8.64 -3.48 5.34
N PHE A 115 8.09 -4.67 5.14
CA PHE A 115 6.89 -4.91 4.35
C PHE A 115 5.75 -5.39 5.23
N PHE A 116 4.68 -4.62 5.25
CA PHE A 116 3.51 -4.87 6.06
C PHE A 116 2.35 -5.35 5.19
N CYS A 117 1.91 -6.60 5.36
CA CYS A 117 0.74 -7.13 4.66
C CYS A 117 -0.48 -7.04 5.58
N ALA A 118 -1.50 -6.30 5.17
CA ALA A 118 -2.75 -6.17 5.93
C ALA A 118 -3.92 -6.03 4.97
N GLU A 119 -5.01 -6.77 5.15
CA GLU A 119 -6.19 -6.61 4.30
C GLU A 119 -6.77 -5.19 4.43
N ASN A 120 -6.91 -4.73 5.68
CA ASN A 120 -7.26 -3.36 6.00
C ASN A 120 -6.03 -2.60 6.56
N PRO A 121 -5.55 -1.53 5.91
CA PRO A 121 -4.40 -0.78 6.41
C PRO A 121 -4.68 -0.09 7.75
N ALA A 122 -5.95 0.08 8.16
CA ALA A 122 -6.32 0.68 9.44
C ALA A 122 -5.93 -0.17 10.66
N VAL A 123 -5.54 -1.43 10.48
CA VAL A 123 -4.95 -2.26 11.54
C VAL A 123 -3.61 -1.68 12.02
N LEU A 124 -2.91 -0.98 11.13
CA LEU A 124 -1.68 -0.27 11.46
C LEU A 124 -1.98 1.14 11.99
N LEU A 125 -1.19 1.56 12.97
CA LEU A 125 -1.22 2.92 13.51
C LEU A 125 -1.03 3.95 12.39
N GLN A 126 -1.77 5.05 12.47
CA GLN A 126 -1.70 6.15 11.51
C GLN A 126 -0.26 6.71 11.37
N THR A 127 0.53 6.65 12.45
CA THR A 127 1.93 7.08 12.48
C THR A 127 2.81 6.24 11.56
N ILE A 128 2.65 4.91 11.52
CA ILE A 128 3.35 4.01 10.59
C ILE A 128 2.88 4.29 9.16
N ARG A 129 1.56 4.33 8.95
CA ARG A 129 0.97 4.53 7.62
C ARG A 129 1.44 5.83 6.96
N SER A 130 1.65 6.90 7.73
CA SER A 130 2.15 8.17 7.22
C SER A 130 3.60 8.14 6.74
N ARG A 131 4.39 7.14 7.16
CA ARG A 131 5.82 6.97 6.84
C ARG A 131 6.08 5.88 5.81
N CYS A 132 5.09 5.01 5.57
CA CYS A 132 5.16 3.93 4.61
C CYS A 132 4.49 4.31 3.29
N VAL A 133 4.94 3.71 2.19
CA VAL A 133 4.22 3.80 0.91
C VAL A 133 3.17 2.67 0.87
N GLU A 134 1.90 3.04 0.71
CA GLU A 134 0.80 2.09 0.58
C GLU A 134 0.64 1.65 -0.88
N VAL A 135 0.66 0.33 -1.09
CA VAL A 135 0.41 -0.35 -2.36
C VAL A 135 -0.92 -1.10 -2.23
N LYS A 136 -1.96 -0.59 -2.88
CA LYS A 136 -3.29 -1.22 -2.90
C LYS A 136 -3.34 -2.30 -3.97
N LEU A 137 -3.58 -3.53 -3.55
CA LEU A 137 -3.76 -4.71 -4.37
C LEU A 137 -5.25 -5.00 -4.52
N SER A 138 -5.74 -4.83 -5.74
CA SER A 138 -7.03 -5.35 -6.15
C SER A 138 -6.92 -6.87 -6.33
N PRO A 139 -8.01 -7.64 -6.15
CA PRO A 139 -7.98 -9.05 -6.53
C PRO A 139 -7.65 -9.08 -8.02
N ALA A 140 -6.67 -9.91 -8.40
CA ALA A 140 -6.50 -10.26 -9.80
C ALA A 140 -7.81 -10.95 -10.19
N VAL A 141 -8.68 -10.23 -10.88
CA VAL A 141 -9.75 -10.87 -11.62
C VAL A 141 -8.99 -11.78 -12.58
N GLU A 142 -9.17 -13.10 -12.44
CA GLU A 142 -8.85 -14.02 -13.53
C GLU A 142 -9.72 -13.60 -14.71
N GLU A 143 -9.24 -12.63 -15.49
CA GLU A 143 -9.73 -12.40 -16.83
C GLU A 143 -8.59 -12.75 -17.76
N GLY A 144 -8.75 -13.89 -18.45
CA GLY A 144 -8.19 -14.07 -19.78
C GLY A 144 -8.74 -13.01 -20.73
N GLY A 145 -8.37 -11.75 -20.51
CA GLY A 145 -8.64 -10.59 -21.34
C GLY A 145 -7.31 -9.90 -21.58
N ALA A 146 -6.98 -9.68 -22.85
CA ALA A 146 -5.79 -8.95 -23.25
C ALA A 146 -5.66 -7.63 -22.45
N PRO A 147 -4.45 -7.17 -22.10
CA PRO A 147 -4.28 -5.94 -21.36
C PRO A 147 -4.93 -4.79 -22.14
N ASP A 148 -6.02 -4.24 -21.59
CA ASP A 148 -6.69 -3.07 -22.14
C ASP A 148 -5.67 -1.94 -22.36
N GLU A 149 -5.85 -1.18 -23.45
CA GLU A 149 -4.98 -0.09 -23.90
C GLU A 149 -4.65 0.92 -22.78
N LEU A 150 -5.58 1.08 -21.83
CA LEU A 150 -5.45 1.93 -20.64
C LEU A 150 -4.42 1.41 -19.63
N THR A 151 -4.25 0.09 -19.52
CA THR A 151 -3.30 -0.56 -18.61
C THR A 151 -1.87 -0.38 -19.13
N LEU A 152 -1.69 -0.46 -20.45
CA LEU A 152 -0.42 -0.20 -21.13
C LEU A 152 -0.04 1.28 -21.02
N GLU A 153 -1.01 2.18 -21.14
CA GLU A 153 -0.80 3.62 -21.00
C GLU A 153 -0.38 4.00 -19.56
N LEU A 154 -1.01 3.42 -18.55
CA LEU A 154 -0.66 3.66 -17.15
C LEU A 154 0.75 3.14 -16.81
N ALA A 155 1.13 1.97 -17.34
CA ALA A 155 2.45 1.39 -17.15
C ALA A 155 3.55 2.28 -17.78
N ARG A 156 3.30 2.89 -18.94
CA ARG A 156 4.22 3.87 -19.57
C ARG A 156 4.38 5.13 -18.74
N LEU A 157 3.29 5.71 -18.25
CA LEU A 157 3.32 6.94 -17.45
C LEU A 157 4.05 6.78 -16.10
N ILE A 158 3.99 5.58 -15.51
CA ILE A 158 4.74 5.23 -14.30
C ILE A 158 6.24 5.08 -14.62
N ALA A 159 6.59 4.45 -15.75
CA ALA A 159 7.97 4.31 -16.21
C ALA A 159 8.64 5.66 -16.55
N GLU A 160 7.87 6.62 -17.07
CA GLU A 160 8.34 7.97 -17.38
C GLU A 160 8.38 8.92 -16.16
N GLY A 161 8.00 8.45 -14.97
CA GLY A 161 8.10 9.22 -13.73
C GLY A 161 7.07 10.36 -13.60
N ARG A 162 5.96 10.32 -14.35
CA ARG A 162 4.92 11.36 -14.36
C ARG A 162 3.58 10.90 -13.78
N ALA A 163 3.59 10.16 -12.67
CA ALA A 163 2.35 9.85 -11.97
C ALA A 163 1.93 11.02 -11.05
N ARG A 164 0.96 11.84 -11.48
CA ARG A 164 0.21 12.74 -10.59
C ARG A 164 -0.88 11.96 -9.84
N PRO A 165 -1.16 12.24 -8.56
CA PRO A 165 -2.24 11.58 -7.85
C PRO A 165 -3.59 11.99 -8.43
N ALA A 166 -4.36 11.02 -8.91
CA ALA A 166 -5.72 11.23 -9.41
C ALA A 166 -6.63 11.68 -8.24
N ARG A 167 -7.22 12.87 -8.37
CA ARG A 167 -8.29 13.33 -7.50
C ARG A 167 -9.50 12.42 -7.66
N HIS A 168 -10.05 11.94 -6.55
CA HIS A 168 -11.32 11.21 -6.52
C HIS A 168 -12.42 12.02 -7.22
N SER A 169 -12.97 11.49 -8.32
CA SER A 169 -14.29 11.88 -8.81
C SER A 169 -15.28 10.77 -8.51
N SER A 170 -16.15 11.05 -7.57
CA SER A 170 -17.39 10.33 -7.27
C SER A 170 -18.22 10.09 -8.52
N GLN A 171 -18.61 8.84 -8.79
CA GLN A 171 -19.85 8.57 -9.53
C GLN A 171 -20.65 7.48 -8.83
N SER A 172 -21.61 7.96 -8.03
CA SER A 172 -22.76 7.22 -7.52
C SER A 172 -23.58 6.68 -8.70
N SER A 173 -23.52 5.37 -8.94
CA SER A 173 -24.39 4.70 -9.92
C SER A 173 -25.83 4.69 -9.40
N LYS A 174 -26.66 5.62 -9.89
CA LYS A 174 -28.11 5.60 -9.72
C LYS A 174 -28.68 4.32 -10.36
N ARG A 175 -29.39 3.51 -9.57
CA ARG A 175 -30.20 2.40 -10.07
C ARG A 175 -31.65 2.56 -9.59
N ARG A 176 -32.58 2.33 -10.55
CA ARG A 176 -34.05 2.12 -10.43
C ARG A 176 -34.89 3.41 -10.31
N ARG A 177 -36.09 3.52 -10.90
CA ARG A 177 -36.97 2.62 -11.68
C ARG A 177 -38.06 3.46 -12.39
N SER A 178 -38.60 2.90 -13.48
CA SER A 178 -39.96 3.04 -14.05
C SER A 178 -40.55 4.42 -14.42
N ARG A 179 -40.82 4.52 -15.74
CA ARG A 179 -41.96 5.16 -16.43
C ARG A 179 -43.15 5.53 -15.52
N ALA A 180 -43.60 6.79 -15.60
CA ALA A 180 -44.88 7.18 -16.19
C ALA A 180 -45.05 8.72 -16.18
N THR A 181 -45.83 9.19 -17.15
CA THR A 181 -46.60 10.45 -17.14
C THR A 181 -45.90 11.75 -17.61
N THR A 182 -45.96 11.92 -18.93
CA THR A 182 -46.46 13.09 -19.69
C THR A 182 -46.50 14.47 -19.01
N CYS A 183 -45.76 15.43 -19.60
CA CYS A 183 -46.03 16.86 -19.89
C CYS A 183 -46.68 17.80 -18.84
N PRO A 184 -46.58 19.16 -18.98
CA PRO A 184 -45.88 19.94 -19.99
C PRO A 184 -45.05 21.13 -19.46
N ARG A 185 -44.22 21.60 -20.39
CA ARG A 185 -43.53 22.89 -20.53
C ARG A 185 -44.40 24.09 -20.12
N PHE A 186 -43.95 24.86 -19.14
CA PHE A 186 -44.36 26.26 -18.99
C PHE A 186 -43.13 27.15 -18.77
N SER A 187 -43.01 28.11 -19.67
CA SER A 187 -42.01 29.17 -19.68
C SER A 187 -42.64 30.45 -19.12
N ARG A 188 -41.81 31.47 -18.88
CA ARG A 188 -42.05 32.80 -18.27
C ARG A 188 -41.63 32.80 -16.79
N GLY A 189 -40.79 33.70 -16.29
CA GLY A 189 -40.18 34.90 -16.85
C GLY A 189 -39.96 35.90 -15.72
N ARG A 190 -38.95 36.79 -15.87
CA ARG A 190 -38.68 38.00 -15.07
C ARG A 190 -38.21 37.71 -13.62
N GLY A 191 -37.33 38.49 -13.00
CA GLY A 191 -36.70 39.74 -13.37
C GLY A 191 -35.64 40.12 -12.34
N PHE A 192 -34.79 41.05 -12.75
CA PHE A 192 -33.93 41.91 -11.94
C PHE A 192 -34.59 42.41 -10.64
N CYS A 193 -33.87 42.45 -9.52
CA CYS A 193 -33.53 43.71 -8.83
C CYS A 193 -32.64 43.53 -7.57
N SER A 194 -31.56 44.33 -7.53
CA SER A 194 -30.99 45.09 -6.39
C SER A 194 -30.85 44.48 -4.97
N ARG A 195 -29.58 44.38 -4.56
CA ARG A 195 -28.93 44.57 -3.21
C ARG A 195 -29.54 45.69 -2.32
N PRO A 196 -29.11 45.88 -1.04
CA PRO A 196 -29.03 45.02 0.17
C PRO A 196 -29.71 45.76 1.40
N PRO A 197 -29.54 45.38 2.70
CA PRO A 197 -28.41 45.90 3.50
C PRO A 197 -27.92 45.08 4.75
N CYS A 198 -26.70 45.43 5.16
CA CYS A 198 -26.11 45.58 6.50
C CYS A 198 -26.56 44.73 7.71
N TRP A 199 -25.65 43.86 8.20
CA TRP A 199 -25.47 43.43 9.60
C TRP A 199 -23.95 43.21 9.76
N GLY A 200 -23.19 43.60 10.78
CA GLY A 200 -23.42 44.17 12.10
C GLY A 200 -22.16 43.80 12.91
N SER A 201 -21.31 44.77 13.28
CA SER A 201 -20.10 44.55 14.09
C SER A 201 -20.48 44.46 15.57
N THR A 202 -19.93 43.45 16.27
CA THR A 202 -20.06 43.29 17.72
C THR A 202 -18.67 43.38 18.37
N ALA A 203 -18.63 44.15 19.46
CA ALA A 203 -17.76 44.13 20.64
C ALA A 203 -16.23 44.03 20.45
#